data_AF-A0A410WX73-F1
#
_entry.id   AF-A0A410WX73-F1
#
_cell.length_a   1.000
_cell.length_b   1.000
_cell.length_c   1.000
_cell.angle_alpha   90.00
_cell.angle_beta   90.00
_cell.angle_gamma   90.00
#
_symmetry.space_group_name_H-M   'P 1'
#
loop_
_entity.id
_entity.type
_entity.pdbx_description
1 polymer ?
#
loop_
_entity_poly.entity_id
_entity_poly.type
_entity_poly.pdbx_seq_one_letter_code
_entity_poly.pdbx_strand_id
1 'polypeptide(L)'
;MSIIKFVREALFNKVGSLLCESDVLEIAEKVNSEYKPRTIMTVEDNALIWIDINDILFVDKPGKETMVHTITKTYKYHDKHLDLIGMISEEEGFLFVDKRLAINIPKIKKFDSKLRNIYFTEADYTKHPFVAGIQDRVIRDFLKTHLSKDMDVCNDRFEYSPIGIKKTTFH
;
A
#
# COMPACT_ATOMS: atom_id res chain seq x y z
N MET A 1 11.79 -13.30 15.63
CA MET A 1 11.87 -14.60 14.93
C MET A 1 12.89 -14.45 13.81
N SER A 2 13.89 -15.33 13.68
CA SER A 2 14.91 -15.20 12.61
C SER A 2 14.26 -15.40 11.23
N ILE A 3 14.65 -14.58 10.24
CA ILE A 3 14.21 -14.70 8.84
C ILE A 3 14.47 -16.10 8.30
N ILE A 4 15.59 -16.72 8.69
CA ILE A 4 15.94 -18.09 8.35
C ILE A 4 14.85 -19.06 8.85
N LYS A 5 14.34 -18.86 10.06
CA LYS A 5 13.28 -19.71 10.63
C LYS A 5 11.95 -19.52 9.89
N PHE A 6 11.60 -18.29 9.55
CA PHE A 6 10.39 -17.97 8.78
C PHE A 6 10.43 -18.55 7.36
N VAL A 7 11.53 -18.33 6.64
CA VAL A 7 11.74 -18.86 5.28
C VAL A 7 11.73 -20.38 5.28
N ARG A 8 12.37 -21.00 6.28
CA ARG A 8 12.34 -22.46 6.47
C ARG A 8 10.91 -22.97 6.67
N GLU A 9 10.14 -22.39 7.59
CA GLU A 9 8.75 -22.79 7.82
C GLU A 9 7.85 -22.56 6.58
N ALA A 10 8.02 -21.43 5.88
CA ALA A 10 7.24 -21.10 4.68
C ALA A 10 7.54 -22.03 3.49
N LEU A 11 8.81 -22.36 3.26
CA LEU A 11 9.23 -23.28 2.19
C LEU A 11 8.81 -24.71 2.49
N PHE A 12 9.01 -25.17 3.72
CA PHE A 12 8.66 -26.53 4.12
C PHE A 12 7.15 -26.79 4.02
N ASN A 13 6.33 -25.78 4.36
CA ASN A 13 4.87 -25.85 4.24
C ASN A 13 4.35 -25.78 2.79
N LYS A 14 5.09 -25.14 1.87
CA LYS A 14 4.67 -25.00 0.46
C LYS A 14 5.19 -26.09 -0.48
N VAL A 15 6.38 -26.63 -0.21
CA VAL A 15 7.13 -27.48 -1.15
C VAL A 15 7.48 -28.84 -0.55
N GLY A 16 6.74 -29.28 0.49
CA GLY A 16 7.04 -30.46 1.30
C GLY A 16 7.66 -31.66 0.55
N SER A 17 8.63 -32.32 1.18
CA SER A 17 9.41 -33.50 0.74
C SER A 17 10.20 -33.42 -0.58
N LEU A 18 10.00 -32.38 -1.40
CA LEU A 18 10.66 -32.24 -2.71
C LEU A 18 12.02 -31.53 -2.66
N LEU A 19 12.28 -30.77 -1.59
CA LEU A 19 13.54 -30.07 -1.38
C LEU A 19 14.31 -30.75 -0.25
N CYS A 20 15.59 -31.04 -0.48
CA CYS A 20 16.45 -31.56 0.58
C CYS A 20 16.86 -30.42 1.54
N GLU A 21 17.28 -30.77 2.75
CA GLU A 21 17.57 -29.79 3.80
C GLU A 21 18.66 -28.77 3.39
N SER A 22 19.62 -29.17 2.55
CA SER A 22 20.63 -28.27 2.00
C SER A 22 20.04 -27.20 1.07
N ASP A 23 19.07 -27.54 0.23
CA ASP A 23 18.43 -26.58 -0.68
C ASP A 23 17.67 -25.51 0.11
N VAL A 24 17.00 -25.92 1.19
CA VAL A 24 16.27 -25.00 2.08
C VAL A 24 17.22 -24.06 2.81
N LEU A 25 18.37 -24.56 3.26
CA LEU A 25 19.42 -23.76 3.89
C LEU A 25 20.01 -22.74 2.91
N GLU A 26 20.35 -23.16 1.69
CA GLU A 26 20.89 -22.27 0.66
C GLU A 26 19.90 -21.14 0.32
N ILE A 27 18.60 -21.47 0.16
CA ILE A 27 17.56 -20.46 -0.06
C ILE A 27 17.43 -19.53 1.16
N ALA A 28 17.47 -20.07 2.38
CA ALA A 28 17.36 -19.26 3.58
C ALA A 28 18.55 -18.32 3.78
N GLU A 29 19.77 -18.77 3.47
CA GLU A 29 20.98 -17.94 3.48
C GLU A 29 20.95 -16.87 2.40
N LYS A 30 20.49 -17.22 1.20
CA LYS A 30 20.29 -16.25 0.12
C LYS A 30 19.28 -15.18 0.53
N VAL A 31 18.12 -15.57 1.07
CA VAL A 31 17.12 -14.63 1.60
C VAL A 31 17.70 -13.77 2.73
N ASN A 32 18.47 -14.35 3.63
CA ASN A 32 19.06 -13.61 4.74
C ASN A 32 20.15 -12.62 4.30
N SER A 33 20.95 -12.97 3.27
CA SER A 33 21.97 -12.07 2.72
C SER A 33 21.39 -10.94 1.88
N GLU A 34 20.26 -11.17 1.22
CA GLU A 34 19.54 -10.16 0.45
C GLU A 34 18.55 -9.34 1.31
N TYR A 35 18.24 -9.81 2.53
CA TYR A 35 17.32 -9.13 3.42
C TYR A 35 17.83 -7.73 3.76
N LYS A 36 17.00 -6.74 3.47
CA LYS A 36 17.20 -5.36 3.90
C LYS A 36 16.22 -5.06 5.03
N PRO A 37 16.66 -4.49 6.15
CA PRO A 37 15.76 -4.02 7.20
C PRO A 37 14.66 -3.12 6.60
N ARG A 38 13.44 -3.21 7.14
CA ARG A 38 12.28 -2.42 6.68
C ARG A 38 11.91 -2.65 5.21
N THR A 39 12.03 -3.89 4.74
CA THR A 39 11.49 -4.30 3.43
C THR A 39 10.35 -5.30 3.55
N ILE A 40 9.48 -5.29 2.55
CA ILE A 40 8.45 -6.29 2.33
C ILE A 40 8.91 -7.19 1.20
N MET A 41 8.84 -8.50 1.42
CA MET A 41 9.09 -9.48 0.37
C MET A 41 7.78 -9.84 -0.34
N THR A 42 7.80 -9.86 -1.66
CA THR A 42 6.74 -10.44 -2.48
C THR A 42 7.33 -11.27 -3.62
N VAL A 43 6.45 -11.91 -4.40
CA VAL A 43 6.82 -12.71 -5.57
C VAL A 43 6.13 -12.16 -6.80
N GLU A 44 6.89 -11.93 -7.86
CA GLU A 44 6.39 -11.51 -9.17
C GLU A 44 7.19 -12.22 -10.26
N ASP A 45 6.52 -12.78 -11.28
CA ASP A 45 7.16 -13.50 -12.38
C ASP A 45 8.20 -14.57 -11.94
N ASN A 46 7.89 -15.29 -10.85
CA ASN A 46 8.75 -16.28 -10.20
C ASN A 46 10.06 -15.74 -9.59
N ALA A 47 10.18 -14.41 -9.43
CA ALA A 47 11.30 -13.77 -8.74
C ALA A 47 10.88 -13.21 -7.37
N LEU A 48 11.80 -13.25 -6.41
CA LEU A 48 11.66 -12.54 -5.13
C LEU A 48 11.88 -11.06 -5.35
N ILE A 49 10.93 -10.24 -4.91
CA ILE A 49 11.00 -8.79 -4.97
C ILE A 49 10.99 -8.23 -3.55
N TRP A 50 12.00 -7.44 -3.23
CA TRP A 50 12.12 -6.71 -1.98
C TRP A 50 11.71 -5.26 -2.20
N ILE A 51 10.67 -4.82 -1.48
CA ILE A 51 10.13 -3.46 -1.57
C ILE A 51 10.51 -2.73 -0.28
N ASP A 52 11.22 -1.61 -0.38
CA ASP A 52 11.48 -0.74 0.78
C ASP A 52 10.17 -0.13 1.28
N ILE A 53 9.90 -0.22 2.58
CA ILE A 53 8.71 0.39 3.19
C ILE A 53 8.66 1.89 2.91
N ASN A 54 9.82 2.55 2.84
CA ASN A 54 9.92 3.97 2.52
C ASN A 54 9.56 4.28 1.08
N ASP A 55 9.47 3.30 0.16
CA ASP A 55 9.04 3.53 -1.22
C ASP A 55 7.53 3.37 -1.41
N ILE A 56 6.84 2.84 -0.39
CA ILE A 56 5.40 2.58 -0.43
C ILE A 56 4.62 3.88 -0.22
N LEU A 57 3.66 4.13 -1.11
CA LEU A 57 2.71 5.24 -1.06
C LEU A 57 1.49 4.87 -0.21
N PHE A 58 0.91 3.71 -0.48
CA PHE A 58 -0.21 3.15 0.27
C PHE A 58 -0.32 1.65 0.01
N VAL A 59 -1.03 0.96 0.90
CA VAL A 59 -1.40 -0.44 0.75
C VAL A 59 -2.90 -0.55 0.84
N ASP A 60 -3.50 -1.19 -0.15
CA ASP A 60 -4.94 -1.41 -0.17
C ASP A 60 -5.30 -2.88 -0.38
N LYS A 61 -6.58 -3.20 -0.13
CA LYS A 61 -7.13 -4.53 -0.33
C LYS A 61 -8.41 -4.47 -1.18
N PRO A 62 -8.29 -4.31 -2.51
CA PRO A 62 -9.43 -4.33 -3.43
C PRO A 62 -9.97 -5.76 -3.55
N GLY A 63 -10.75 -6.19 -2.55
CA GLY A 63 -11.32 -7.54 -2.47
C GLY A 63 -10.50 -8.48 -1.58
N LYS A 64 -9.96 -9.56 -2.16
CA LYS A 64 -9.23 -10.60 -1.42
C LYS A 64 -7.71 -10.42 -1.45
N GLU A 65 -7.21 -9.60 -2.37
CA GLU A 65 -5.78 -9.44 -2.64
C GLU A 65 -5.31 -8.15 -2.00
N THR A 66 -4.16 -8.22 -1.32
CA THR A 66 -3.49 -7.03 -0.78
C THR A 66 -2.52 -6.52 -1.85
N MET A 67 -2.56 -5.22 -2.12
CA MET A 67 -1.73 -4.57 -3.13
C MET A 67 -0.86 -3.50 -2.48
N VAL A 68 0.42 -3.47 -2.84
CA VAL A 68 1.41 -2.50 -2.38
C VAL A 68 1.69 -1.53 -3.51
N HIS A 69 1.41 -0.25 -3.30
CA HIS A 69 1.56 0.77 -4.34
C HIS A 69 2.79 1.61 -4.08
N THR A 70 3.71 1.62 -5.03
CA THR A 70 4.89 2.50 -5.07
C THR A 70 4.70 3.55 -6.17
N ILE A 71 5.65 4.47 -6.31
CA ILE A 71 5.64 5.51 -7.36
C ILE A 71 5.85 4.99 -8.78
N THR A 72 6.43 3.80 -8.94
CA THR A 72 6.69 3.22 -10.27
C THR A 72 5.79 2.04 -10.58
N LYS A 73 5.32 1.33 -9.54
CA LYS A 73 4.67 0.04 -9.71
C LYS A 73 3.72 -0.32 -8.57
N THR A 74 2.72 -1.12 -8.89
CA THR A 74 1.88 -1.81 -7.91
C THR A 74 2.27 -3.28 -7.87
N TYR A 75 2.55 -3.78 -6.67
CA TYR A 75 2.88 -5.18 -6.43
C TYR A 75 1.72 -5.88 -5.74
N LYS A 76 1.46 -7.12 -6.14
CA LYS A 76 0.55 -7.99 -5.41
C LYS A 76 1.28 -8.60 -4.22
N TYR A 77 0.67 -8.59 -3.05
CA TYR A 77 1.18 -9.24 -1.86
C TYR A 77 0.48 -10.59 -1.64
N HIS A 78 1.28 -11.64 -1.47
CA HIS A 78 0.80 -13.02 -1.53
C HIS A 78 0.67 -13.73 -0.18
N ASP A 79 1.20 -13.18 0.90
CA ASP A 79 1.07 -13.79 2.22
C ASP A 79 -0.34 -13.52 2.79
N LYS A 80 -1.10 -14.59 3.00
CA LYS A 80 -2.46 -14.55 3.54
C LYS A 80 -2.50 -14.64 5.07
N HIS A 81 -1.39 -15.04 5.70
CA HIS A 81 -1.29 -15.22 7.14
C HIS A 81 -0.82 -13.95 7.84
N LEU A 82 -0.08 -13.08 7.13
CA LEU A 82 0.34 -11.78 7.64
C LEU A 82 -0.68 -10.68 7.31
N ASP A 83 -1.15 -9.97 8.33
CA ASP A 83 -1.91 -8.73 8.12
C ASP A 83 -0.95 -7.58 7.78
N LEU A 84 -0.64 -7.47 6.49
CA LEU A 84 0.29 -6.45 6.01
C LEU A 84 -0.17 -5.02 6.30
N ILE A 85 -1.48 -4.75 6.24
CA ILE A 85 -2.02 -3.41 6.47
C ILE A 85 -1.84 -3.04 7.95
N GLY A 86 -2.16 -3.95 8.86
CA GLY A 86 -1.90 -3.78 10.29
C GLY A 86 -0.42 -3.52 10.57
N MET A 87 0.46 -4.39 10.05
CA MET A 87 1.90 -4.28 10.24
C MET A 87 2.48 -2.95 9.71
N ILE A 88 2.15 -2.57 8.47
CA ILE A 88 2.63 -1.31 7.89
C ILE A 88 2.11 -0.10 8.66
N SER A 89 0.92 -0.18 9.24
CA SER A 89 0.36 0.94 9.97
C SER A 89 1.06 1.20 11.31
N GLU A 90 1.89 0.27 11.79
CA GLU A 90 2.77 0.48 12.94
C GLU A 90 4.05 1.26 12.55
N GLU A 91 4.34 1.38 11.25
CA GLU A 91 5.49 2.14 10.76
C GLU A 91 5.22 3.65 10.83
N GLU A 92 6.25 4.40 11.23
CA GLU A 92 6.17 5.85 11.32
C GLU A 92 5.78 6.48 9.97
N GLY A 93 4.77 7.35 10.01
CA GLY A 93 4.26 8.06 8.83
C GLY A 93 3.11 7.34 8.12
N PHE A 94 2.82 6.07 8.44
CA PHE A 94 1.62 5.41 7.94
C PHE A 94 0.40 5.68 8.82
N LEU A 95 -0.72 5.97 8.18
CA LEU A 95 -2.02 6.08 8.81
C LEU A 95 -2.83 4.83 8.50
N PHE A 96 -3.24 4.11 9.55
CA PHE A 96 -4.29 3.11 9.45
C PHE A 96 -5.62 3.81 9.19
N VAL A 97 -6.19 3.60 7.99
CA VAL A 97 -7.55 4.05 7.68
C VAL A 97 -8.51 2.98 8.15
N ASP A 98 -8.46 1.81 7.52
CA ASP A 98 -9.24 0.65 7.90
C ASP A 98 -8.50 -0.65 7.56
N LYS A 99 -9.15 -1.79 7.81
CA LYS A 99 -8.62 -3.14 7.50
C LYS A 99 -8.30 -3.39 6.01
N ARG A 100 -8.60 -2.43 5.14
CA ARG A 100 -8.39 -2.49 3.69
C ARG A 100 -7.48 -1.37 3.20
N LEU A 101 -7.01 -0.45 4.04
CA LEU A 101 -6.24 0.70 3.60
C LEU A 101 -5.29 1.23 4.68
N ALA A 102 -4.01 1.31 4.33
CA ALA A 102 -2.98 2.06 5.04
C ALA A 102 -2.31 3.07 4.09
N ILE A 103 -2.04 4.29 4.57
CA ILE A 103 -1.60 5.41 3.73
C ILE A 103 -0.32 6.04 4.29
N ASN A 104 0.69 6.26 3.45
CA ASN A 104 1.91 6.98 3.82
C ASN A 104 1.67 8.50 3.77
N ILE A 105 1.43 9.12 4.92
CA ILE A 105 1.07 10.54 5.04
C ILE A 105 2.17 11.49 4.53
N PRO A 106 3.47 11.33 4.90
CA PRO A 106 4.55 12.16 4.39
C PRO A 106 4.66 12.25 2.87
N LYS A 107 4.11 11.27 2.14
CA LYS A 107 4.17 11.22 0.67
C LYS A 107 2.97 11.87 -0.02
N ILE A 108 1.94 12.27 0.72
CA ILE A 108 0.77 12.94 0.16
C ILE A 108 1.18 14.30 -0.40
N LYS A 109 0.84 14.56 -1.66
CA LYS A 109 1.05 15.85 -2.34
C LYS A 109 -0.19 16.71 -2.33
N LYS A 110 -1.34 16.11 -2.63
CA LYS A 110 -2.64 16.76 -2.70
C LYS A 110 -3.73 15.81 -2.22
N PHE A 111 -4.85 16.35 -1.80
CA PHE A 111 -6.06 15.56 -1.55
C PHE A 111 -7.29 16.32 -2.03
N ASP A 112 -8.34 15.59 -2.40
CA ASP A 112 -9.64 16.15 -2.74
C ASP A 112 -10.62 15.76 -1.64
N SER A 113 -10.98 16.72 -0.79
CA SER A 113 -11.91 16.46 0.33
C SER A 113 -13.35 16.16 -0.09
N LYS A 114 -13.75 16.45 -1.33
CA LYS A 114 -15.10 16.18 -1.85
C LYS A 114 -15.18 14.83 -2.54
N LEU A 115 -14.19 14.51 -3.39
CA LEU A 115 -14.12 13.23 -4.09
C LEU A 115 -13.50 12.13 -3.23
N ARG A 116 -12.81 12.49 -2.15
CA ARG A 116 -12.13 11.59 -1.20
C ARG A 116 -10.96 10.85 -1.82
N ASN A 117 -10.24 11.55 -2.70
CA ASN A 117 -9.06 11.04 -3.39
C ASN A 117 -7.78 11.64 -2.77
N ILE A 118 -6.73 10.84 -2.71
CA ILE A 118 -5.40 11.25 -2.26
C ILE A 118 -4.41 11.08 -3.41
N TYR A 119 -3.55 12.08 -3.60
CA TYR A 119 -2.60 12.16 -4.70
C TYR A 119 -1.18 12.21 -4.15
N PHE A 120 -0.32 11.32 -4.65
CA PHE A 120 1.10 11.21 -4.23
C PHE A 120 2.08 11.77 -5.27
N THR A 121 1.59 12.12 -6.45
CA THR A 121 2.35 12.67 -7.57
C THR A 121 1.60 13.85 -8.18
N GLU A 122 2.33 14.77 -8.83
CA GLU A 122 1.72 15.87 -9.62
C GLU A 122 1.09 15.36 -10.93
N ALA A 123 1.56 14.21 -11.43
CA ALA A 123 0.95 13.54 -12.58
C ALA A 123 -0.28 12.75 -12.16
N ASP A 124 -1.28 12.67 -13.05
CA ASP A 124 -2.49 11.86 -12.94
C ASP A 124 -2.14 10.36 -12.79
N TYR A 125 -1.80 9.97 -11.57
CA TYR A 125 -1.66 8.57 -11.22
C TYR A 125 -3.03 7.92 -11.38
N THR A 126 -3.20 6.97 -12.29
CA THR A 126 -4.53 6.40 -12.61
C THR A 126 -5.22 5.66 -11.45
N LYS A 127 -4.53 5.49 -10.31
CA LYS A 127 -5.06 4.86 -9.10
C LYS A 127 -4.79 5.74 -7.89
N HIS A 128 -5.88 6.14 -7.24
CA HIS A 128 -5.87 6.89 -5.98
C HIS A 128 -6.49 6.01 -4.89
N PRO A 129 -5.93 5.96 -3.68
CA PRO A 129 -6.64 5.37 -2.57
C PRO A 129 -7.87 6.22 -2.31
N PHE A 130 -9.01 5.54 -2.28
CA PHE A 130 -10.30 6.14 -1.99
C PHE A 130 -10.66 5.89 -0.53
N VAL A 131 -11.01 6.95 0.18
CA VAL A 131 -11.42 6.87 1.59
C VAL A 131 -12.95 6.75 1.66
N ALA A 132 -13.45 5.64 2.20
CA ALA A 132 -14.88 5.37 2.31
C ALA A 132 -15.48 5.79 3.68
N GLY A 133 -16.72 6.32 3.66
CA GLY A 133 -17.62 6.30 4.82
C GLY A 133 -17.17 7.05 6.10
N ILE A 134 -17.62 6.58 7.26
CA ILE A 134 -17.56 7.22 8.60
C ILE A 134 -16.16 7.75 9.00
N GLN A 135 -15.10 7.17 8.46
CA GLN A 135 -13.72 7.60 8.70
C GLN A 135 -13.29 8.82 7.87
N ASP A 136 -14.11 9.24 6.90
CA ASP A 136 -13.93 10.46 6.09
C ASP A 136 -13.74 11.68 6.98
N ARG A 137 -14.54 11.83 8.03
CA ARG A 137 -14.39 12.97 8.94
C ARG A 137 -13.05 12.91 9.66
N VAL A 138 -12.66 11.74 10.18
CA VAL A 138 -11.41 11.57 10.93
C VAL A 138 -10.21 11.81 10.02
N ILE A 139 -10.22 11.26 8.81
CA ILE A 139 -9.14 11.41 7.84
C ILE A 139 -9.10 12.83 7.30
N ARG A 140 -10.24 13.42 6.95
CA ARG A 140 -10.29 14.82 6.50
C ARG A 140 -9.83 15.77 7.59
N ASP A 141 -10.26 15.58 8.83
CA ASP A 141 -9.86 16.43 9.95
C ASP A 141 -8.36 16.21 10.27
N PHE A 142 -7.85 14.98 10.17
CA PHE A 142 -6.42 14.66 10.29
C PHE A 142 -5.60 15.32 9.17
N LEU A 143 -5.98 15.13 7.90
CA LEU A 143 -5.33 15.70 6.73
C LEU A 143 -5.37 17.23 6.78
N LYS A 144 -6.49 17.85 7.16
CA LYS A 144 -6.57 19.32 7.34
C LYS A 144 -5.68 19.85 8.47
N THR A 145 -5.40 19.02 9.48
CA THR A 145 -4.56 19.39 10.62
C THR A 145 -3.07 19.22 10.29
N HIS A 146 -2.73 18.15 9.57
CA HIS A 146 -1.33 17.76 9.30
C HIS A 146 -0.82 18.23 7.94
N LEU A 147 -1.72 18.57 7.02
CA LEU A 147 -1.42 19.08 5.68
C LEU A 147 -2.04 20.46 5.54
N SER A 148 -1.35 21.38 4.86
CA SER A 148 -1.86 22.75 4.68
C SER A 148 -3.14 22.77 3.86
N LYS A 149 -4.00 23.77 4.11
CA LYS A 149 -5.25 23.97 3.34
C LYS A 149 -5.00 24.12 1.83
N ASP A 150 -3.80 24.55 1.44
CA ASP A 150 -3.36 24.71 0.05
C ASP A 150 -3.16 23.37 -0.67
N MET A 151 -3.12 22.26 0.07
CA MET A 151 -3.07 20.91 -0.52
C MET A 151 -4.46 20.32 -0.80
N ASP A 152 -5.54 20.95 -0.33
CA ASP A 152 -6.92 20.54 -0.59
C ASP A 152 -7.42 21.20 -1.88
N VAL A 153 -7.41 20.45 -2.99
CA VAL A 153 -7.79 20.97 -4.32
C VAL A 153 -9.28 21.32 -4.43
N CYS A 154 -10.08 20.98 -3.41
CA CYS A 154 -11.48 21.37 -3.34
C CYS A 154 -11.72 22.79 -2.80
N ASN A 155 -10.69 23.48 -2.29
CA ASN A 155 -10.79 24.89 -1.89
C ASN A 155 -10.73 25.87 -3.08
N ASP A 156 -10.24 25.41 -4.24
CA ASP A 156 -10.23 26.19 -5.47
C ASP A 156 -11.63 26.20 -6.08
N ARG A 157 -12.26 27.38 -6.10
CA ARG A 157 -13.54 27.59 -6.77
C ARG A 157 -13.35 27.39 -8.27
N PHE A 158 -13.83 26.25 -8.79
CA PHE A 158 -13.78 25.77 -10.20
C PHE A 158 -12.36 25.29 -10.59
N GLU A 159 -12.07 24.17 -11.27
CA GLU A 159 -12.70 23.47 -12.40
C GLU A 159 -12.19 22.01 -12.49
N TYR A 160 -12.86 21.01 -11.92
CA TYR A 160 -12.69 19.62 -12.39
C TYR A 160 -14.02 18.90 -12.32
N SER A 161 -14.77 18.96 -13.42
CA SER A 161 -15.88 18.04 -13.65
C SER A 161 -15.29 16.69 -14.02
N PRO A 162 -15.69 15.57 -13.41
CA PRO A 162 -15.32 14.25 -13.91
C PRO A 162 -15.78 14.11 -15.35
N ILE A 163 -14.85 13.82 -16.27
CA ILE A 163 -15.21 13.37 -17.61
C ILE A 163 -15.92 12.02 -17.45
N GLY A 164 -17.25 12.01 -17.56
CA GLY A 164 -18.04 10.77 -17.50
C GLY A 164 -19.49 10.90 -17.05
N ILE A 165 -19.91 12.01 -16.43
CA ILE A 165 -21.32 12.18 -16.03
C ILE A 165 -22.05 12.98 -17.10
N LYS A 166 -22.89 12.31 -17.90
CA LYS A 166 -23.88 12.98 -18.76
C LYS A 166 -24.72 13.92 -17.88
N LYS A 167 -24.71 15.21 -18.22
CA LYS A 167 -25.62 16.20 -17.62
C LYS A 167 -27.06 15.75 -17.87
N THR A 168 -27.75 15.26 -16.84
CA THR A 168 -29.21 15.28 -16.81
C THR A 168 -29.62 16.66 -16.33
N THR A 169 -29.95 17.52 -17.29
CA THR A 169 -30.73 18.75 -17.08
C THR A 169 -32.14 18.33 -16.67
N PHE A 170 -32.61 18.79 -15.51
CA PHE A 170 -34.05 18.88 -15.25
C PHE A 170 -34.45 20.35 -15.44
N HIS A 171 -35.41 20.56 -16.34
CA HIS A 171 -36.11 21.83 -16.55
C HIS A 171 -37.11 22.09 -15.44
#